data_AF-Q0AHL4-F1
#
_entry.id   AF-Q0AHL4-F1
#
_cell.length_a   1.000
_cell.length_b   1.000
_cell.length_c   1.000
_cell.angle_alpha   90.00
_cell.angle_beta   90.00
_cell.angle_gamma   90.00
#
_symmetry.space_group_name_H-M   'P 1'
#
loop_
_entity.id
_entity.type
_entity.pdbx_description
1 polymer ?
#
loop_
_entity_poly.entity_id
_entity_poly.type
_entity_poly.pdbx_seq_one_letter_code
_entity_poly.pdbx_strand_id
1 'polypeptide(L)'
;MSLKERYGDVKWKYRVASAYFNAWLHLLRLRHTSFIGITGSAGKTTTKDLCYLILSGFYPVAQSYKSLNVVKATADFVLEVESKHRFSIIEMSGNRPGALDLPLWLVKPEIAVLTNIEKDHFRAFKGESVDGIAREKAKLIEALSENGTAVLNMDDPRVKVIGERCKAKVIWVGKSKGATLRLLNATSSYPQPLTLTIKYEGITHEVITGLHGTYLATSVLCALGVALAAGIRLDQAIPRLALAVPVEGRMQPVVMGDGVTFIRDDMKAPAWSLPMVLDFLSEATAVRKIAVVGSISDFSGDRSDKYKQFARQVLQHADMVIFVGDNAHRALRARKDENDSALQGFLTLKEASSFLQKTLRPGDLVLLKGSNKSDHLQRLILDRYKPIQCWQERCGLEHFCDCCVYLYRADSVADLGSDIRTESKIQSIAVVSKEEGVAIPIIVGLGNPGAEYKNTPHNIGYFVLDSLAENHGAIWQETDEGQICSIQLESKPVSLFKATAYMNETGPKLQRYLAKTGCLPEQCIIVHDDTDIEFGKIYIKSDGGDAGHWGVRSCLVALGTDQVKRLRLGVGVPGKTGSAKRRVLTNFSQEEQQRLQQIVEDAVVILGKTLSAFNSI
;
A
#
# COMPACT_ATOMS: atom_id res chain seq x y z
N MET A 1 -11.84 -19.00 -18.48
CA MET A 1 -12.19 -17.59 -18.24
C MET A 1 -13.69 -17.51 -18.48
N SER A 2 -14.47 -17.28 -17.42
CA SER A 2 -15.94 -17.32 -17.49
C SER A 2 -16.46 -16.17 -18.38
N LEU A 3 -17.70 -16.27 -18.87
CA LEU A 3 -18.34 -15.18 -19.61
C LEU A 3 -18.38 -13.87 -18.79
N LYS A 4 -18.49 -13.95 -17.45
CA LYS A 4 -18.50 -12.81 -16.52
C LYS A 4 -17.11 -12.17 -16.35
N GLU A 5 -16.04 -12.98 -16.29
CA GLU A 5 -14.64 -12.50 -16.31
C GLU A 5 -14.28 -11.90 -17.67
N ARG A 6 -14.71 -12.53 -18.77
CA ARG A 6 -14.57 -11.99 -20.13
C ARG A 6 -15.36 -10.70 -20.28
N TYR A 7 -16.58 -10.60 -19.75
CA TYR A 7 -17.41 -9.39 -19.80
C TYR A 7 -16.86 -8.26 -18.92
N GLY A 8 -16.32 -8.57 -17.74
CA GLY A 8 -15.64 -7.60 -16.87
C GLY A 8 -14.35 -7.06 -17.49
N ASP A 9 -13.53 -7.94 -18.07
CA ASP A 9 -12.33 -7.58 -18.83
C ASP A 9 -12.69 -6.78 -20.10
N VAL A 10 -13.73 -7.18 -20.83
CA VAL A 10 -14.25 -6.43 -21.99
C VAL A 10 -14.80 -5.06 -21.58
N LYS A 11 -15.55 -4.96 -20.48
CA LYS A 11 -16.08 -3.69 -19.97
C LYS A 11 -14.97 -2.77 -19.47
N TRP A 12 -13.94 -3.32 -18.81
CA TRP A 12 -12.75 -2.55 -18.42
C TRP A 12 -11.96 -2.09 -19.65
N LYS A 13 -11.68 -2.98 -20.60
CA LYS A 13 -11.03 -2.64 -21.88
C LYS A 13 -11.83 -1.59 -22.64
N TYR A 14 -13.15 -1.70 -22.69
CA TYR A 14 -14.03 -0.72 -23.30
C TYR A 14 -13.95 0.63 -22.57
N ARG A 15 -13.98 0.64 -21.23
CA ARG A 15 -13.83 1.88 -20.44
C ARG A 15 -12.48 2.55 -20.66
N VAL A 16 -11.40 1.78 -20.71
CA VAL A 16 -10.05 2.29 -21.02
C VAL A 16 -10.01 2.81 -22.46
N ALA A 17 -10.44 2.02 -23.44
CA ALA A 17 -10.47 2.43 -24.85
C ALA A 17 -11.33 3.68 -25.08
N SER A 18 -12.51 3.74 -24.46
CA SER A 18 -13.40 4.90 -24.52
C SER A 18 -12.77 6.13 -23.85
N ALA A 19 -12.16 5.98 -22.68
CA ALA A 19 -11.45 7.09 -22.03
C ALA A 19 -10.30 7.60 -22.90
N TYR A 20 -9.50 6.71 -23.47
CA TYR A 20 -8.40 7.07 -24.37
C TYR A 20 -8.89 7.70 -25.68
N PHE A 21 -9.98 7.20 -26.26
CA PHE A 21 -10.58 7.78 -27.45
C PHE A 21 -11.12 9.19 -27.18
N ASN A 22 -11.84 9.39 -26.07
CA ASN A 22 -12.33 10.69 -25.66
C ASN A 22 -11.19 11.66 -25.34
N ALA A 23 -10.15 11.20 -24.64
CA ALA A 23 -8.96 11.99 -24.35
C ALA A 23 -8.22 12.37 -25.65
N TRP A 24 -8.15 11.46 -26.62
CA TRP A 24 -7.54 11.73 -27.92
C TRP A 24 -8.32 12.80 -28.70
N LEU A 25 -9.66 12.71 -28.72
CA LEU A 25 -10.50 13.76 -29.31
C LEU A 25 -10.33 15.10 -28.56
N HIS A 26 -10.19 15.06 -27.24
CA HIS A 26 -9.99 16.26 -26.43
C HIS A 26 -8.64 16.92 -26.67
N LEU A 27 -7.57 16.15 -26.91
CA LEU A 27 -6.25 16.68 -27.28
C LEU A 27 -6.29 17.57 -28.53
N LEU A 28 -7.23 17.32 -29.46
CA LEU A 28 -7.41 18.17 -30.65
C LEU A 28 -7.80 19.61 -30.28
N ARG A 29 -8.34 19.85 -29.08
CA ARG A 29 -8.69 21.17 -28.54
C ARG A 29 -7.55 21.80 -27.74
N LEU A 30 -6.49 21.05 -27.43
CA LEU A 30 -5.36 21.48 -26.59
C LEU A 30 -4.13 21.87 -27.44
N ARG A 31 -4.33 22.43 -28.63
CA ARG A 31 -3.26 22.70 -29.62
C ARG A 31 -2.21 23.71 -29.15
N HIS A 32 -2.50 24.47 -28.08
CA HIS A 32 -1.60 25.45 -27.49
C HIS A 32 -1.02 25.00 -26.13
N THR A 33 -1.36 23.79 -25.69
CA THR A 33 -0.88 23.20 -24.43
C THR A 33 0.36 22.35 -24.69
N SER A 34 1.48 22.76 -24.10
CA SER A 34 2.74 22.00 -24.14
C SER A 34 2.75 20.97 -23.01
N PHE A 35 2.85 19.69 -23.37
CA PHE A 35 2.89 18.59 -22.39
C PHE A 35 4.32 18.34 -21.90
N ILE A 36 4.44 18.17 -20.58
CA ILE A 36 5.70 17.89 -19.88
C ILE A 36 5.61 16.51 -19.24
N GLY A 37 6.40 15.56 -19.70
CA GLY A 37 6.46 14.21 -19.14
C GLY A 37 7.63 14.05 -18.17
N ILE A 38 7.40 13.47 -17.00
CA ILE A 38 8.45 13.23 -15.99
C ILE A 38 8.51 11.76 -15.61
N THR A 39 9.70 11.16 -15.70
CA THR A 39 9.94 9.79 -15.22
C THR A 39 11.27 9.64 -14.48
N GLY A 40 11.50 8.44 -13.94
CA GLY A 40 12.67 8.08 -13.12
C GLY A 40 12.34 7.05 -12.05
N SER A 41 13.35 6.53 -11.37
CA SER A 41 13.16 5.63 -10.22
C SER A 41 12.77 6.44 -8.98
N ALA A 42 13.45 7.56 -8.70
CA ALA A 42 13.18 8.45 -7.57
C ALA A 42 13.08 9.93 -7.98
N GLY A 43 12.53 10.78 -7.12
CA GLY A 43 12.46 12.24 -7.35
C GLY A 43 11.40 12.72 -8.33
N LYS A 44 10.60 11.83 -8.93
CA LYS A 44 9.55 12.18 -9.90
C LYS A 44 8.54 13.20 -9.36
N THR A 45 7.85 12.85 -8.27
CA THR A 45 6.79 13.69 -7.69
C THR A 45 7.34 15.03 -7.22
N THR A 46 8.49 15.03 -6.55
CA THR A 46 9.18 16.28 -6.16
C THR A 46 9.51 17.15 -7.38
N THR A 47 10.06 16.57 -8.45
CA THR A 47 10.36 17.31 -9.68
C THR A 47 9.08 17.88 -10.30
N LYS A 48 8.01 17.09 -10.35
CA LYS A 48 6.70 17.51 -10.87
C LYS A 48 6.14 18.71 -10.10
N ASP A 49 6.20 18.69 -8.77
CA ASP A 49 5.68 19.76 -7.90
C ASP A 49 6.53 21.03 -7.99
N LEU A 50 7.86 20.89 -8.10
CA LEU A 50 8.75 22.02 -8.34
C LEU A 50 8.56 22.64 -9.73
N CYS A 51 8.37 21.82 -10.77
CA CYS A 51 8.00 22.32 -12.10
C CYS A 51 6.68 23.10 -12.05
N TYR A 52 5.67 22.57 -11.36
CA TYR A 52 4.39 23.27 -11.20
C TYR A 52 4.56 24.60 -10.47
N LEU A 53 5.30 24.62 -9.36
CA LEU A 53 5.57 25.83 -8.58
C LEU A 53 6.27 26.92 -9.41
N ILE A 54 7.24 26.54 -10.25
CA ILE A 54 7.93 27.49 -11.12
C ILE A 54 6.98 27.96 -12.22
N LEU A 55 6.42 27.04 -13.02
CA LEU A 55 5.66 27.37 -14.23
C LEU A 55 4.35 28.11 -13.92
N SER A 56 3.65 27.75 -12.84
CA SER A 56 2.41 28.41 -12.42
C SER A 56 2.59 29.88 -12.03
N GLY A 57 3.83 30.30 -11.73
CA GLY A 57 4.17 31.70 -11.51
C GLY A 57 4.15 32.56 -12.78
N PHE A 58 4.11 31.95 -13.96
CA PHE A 58 4.22 32.64 -15.26
C PHE A 58 3.08 32.28 -16.22
N TYR A 59 2.50 31.10 -16.08
CA TYR A 59 1.51 30.56 -17.02
C TYR A 59 0.39 29.80 -16.30
N PRO A 60 -0.79 29.63 -16.93
CA PRO A 60 -1.78 28.65 -16.47
C PRO A 60 -1.24 27.22 -16.70
N VAL A 61 -1.19 26.42 -15.64
CA VAL A 61 -0.59 25.07 -15.66
C VAL A 61 -1.56 24.05 -15.07
N ALA A 62 -1.72 22.92 -15.75
CA ALA A 62 -2.36 21.72 -15.20
C ALA A 62 -1.29 20.75 -14.69
N GLN A 63 -1.60 20.00 -13.63
CA GLN A 63 -0.70 19.00 -13.06
C GLN A 63 -1.47 17.75 -12.62
N SER A 64 -0.95 16.58 -12.96
CA SER A 64 -1.52 15.30 -12.52
C SER A 64 -1.49 15.15 -10.99
N TYR A 65 -2.57 14.63 -10.39
CA TYR A 65 -2.58 14.25 -8.98
C TYR A 65 -1.85 12.90 -8.78
N LYS A 66 -0.84 12.90 -7.90
CA LYS A 66 0.07 11.75 -7.67
C LYS A 66 0.71 11.22 -8.98
N SER A 67 1.19 9.98 -8.96
CA SER A 67 1.86 9.31 -10.08
C SER A 67 0.86 8.51 -10.90
N LEU A 68 0.81 8.71 -12.22
CA LEU A 68 -0.12 8.00 -13.09
C LEU A 68 0.42 6.60 -13.43
N ASN A 69 0.22 5.66 -12.50
CA ASN A 69 0.67 4.25 -12.63
C ASN A 69 -0.42 3.31 -13.16
N VAL A 70 -1.66 3.80 -13.28
CA VAL A 70 -2.80 3.04 -13.79
C VAL A 70 -3.08 3.50 -15.21
N VAL A 71 -3.27 2.54 -16.11
CA VAL A 71 -3.46 2.79 -17.55
C VAL A 71 -4.49 3.88 -17.83
N LYS A 72 -5.67 3.83 -17.20
CA LYS A 72 -6.74 4.82 -17.42
C LYS A 72 -6.39 6.24 -16.92
N ALA A 73 -5.50 6.35 -15.93
CA ALA A 73 -5.27 7.61 -15.22
C ALA A 73 -4.67 8.71 -16.11
N THR A 74 -3.86 8.34 -17.12
CA THR A 74 -3.37 9.30 -18.13
C THR A 74 -4.51 9.89 -18.95
N ALA A 75 -5.44 9.06 -19.42
CA ALA A 75 -6.58 9.53 -20.20
C ALA A 75 -7.52 10.40 -19.36
N ASP A 76 -7.77 10.01 -18.11
CA ASP A 76 -8.60 10.78 -17.19
C ASP A 76 -8.01 12.16 -16.92
N PHE A 77 -6.70 12.23 -16.65
CA PHE A 77 -6.03 13.51 -16.45
C PHE A 77 -6.06 14.39 -17.70
N VAL A 78 -5.86 13.83 -18.90
CA VAL A 78 -5.95 14.60 -20.15
C VAL A 78 -7.32 15.25 -20.31
N LEU A 79 -8.40 14.57 -19.92
CA LEU A 79 -9.75 15.13 -19.95
C LEU A 79 -9.97 16.29 -18.97
N GLU A 80 -9.18 16.38 -17.89
CA GLU A 80 -9.19 17.49 -16.94
C GLU A 80 -8.40 18.71 -17.44
N VAL A 81 -7.53 18.55 -18.44
CA VAL A 81 -6.74 19.66 -18.99
C VAL A 81 -7.64 20.57 -19.84
N GLU A 82 -7.79 21.82 -19.44
CA GLU A 82 -8.51 22.85 -20.20
C GLU A 82 -7.60 23.58 -21.22
N SER A 83 -8.21 24.16 -22.27
CA SER A 83 -7.52 24.91 -23.34
C SER A 83 -6.81 26.19 -22.86
N LYS A 84 -7.16 26.69 -21.66
CA LYS A 84 -6.46 27.81 -21.02
C LYS A 84 -5.05 27.45 -20.54
N HIS A 85 -4.77 26.16 -20.32
CA HIS A 85 -3.49 25.71 -19.82
C HIS A 85 -2.43 25.81 -20.91
N ARG A 86 -1.37 26.59 -20.63
CA ARG A 86 -0.19 26.67 -21.49
C ARG A 86 0.70 25.43 -21.33
N PHE A 87 0.81 24.92 -20.11
CA PHE A 87 1.59 23.72 -19.80
C PHE A 87 0.75 22.68 -19.06
N SER A 88 1.04 21.40 -19.30
CA SER A 88 0.46 20.28 -18.57
C SER A 88 1.55 19.31 -18.12
N ILE A 89 1.67 19.07 -16.80
CA ILE A 89 2.76 18.28 -16.22
C ILE A 89 2.24 16.91 -15.79
N ILE A 90 2.83 15.87 -16.37
CA ILE A 90 2.43 14.48 -16.18
C ILE A 90 3.59 13.67 -15.62
N GLU A 91 3.40 13.11 -14.42
CA GLU A 91 4.29 12.06 -13.93
C GLU A 91 3.93 10.73 -14.60
N MET A 92 4.81 10.24 -15.47
CA MET A 92 4.65 8.99 -16.21
C MET A 92 5.58 7.93 -15.63
N SER A 93 5.00 6.91 -15.00
CA SER A 93 5.76 5.95 -14.22
C SER A 93 5.36 4.53 -14.61
N GLY A 94 6.36 3.75 -15.05
CA GLY A 94 6.20 2.34 -15.44
C GLY A 94 6.86 1.40 -14.45
N ASN A 95 6.09 0.44 -13.92
CA ASN A 95 6.58 -0.60 -13.00
C ASN A 95 6.77 -1.96 -13.69
N ARG A 96 6.55 -2.04 -15.00
CA ARG A 96 6.67 -3.24 -15.82
C ARG A 96 6.99 -2.84 -17.26
N PRO A 97 7.54 -3.75 -18.08
CA PRO A 97 7.70 -3.53 -19.51
C PRO A 97 6.37 -3.18 -20.18
N GLY A 98 6.39 -2.17 -21.05
CA GLY A 98 5.24 -1.69 -21.83
C GLY A 98 4.24 -0.81 -21.08
N ALA A 99 4.58 -0.37 -19.87
CA ALA A 99 3.72 0.49 -19.07
C ALA A 99 3.57 1.90 -19.66
N LEU A 100 4.60 2.42 -20.34
CA LEU A 100 4.58 3.74 -20.98
C LEU A 100 4.01 3.75 -22.39
N ASP A 101 3.82 2.59 -23.04
CA ASP A 101 3.44 2.51 -24.46
C ASP A 101 2.11 3.21 -24.74
N LEU A 102 1.07 2.89 -23.97
CA LEU A 102 -0.26 3.45 -24.17
C LEU A 102 -0.36 4.92 -23.70
N PRO A 103 0.19 5.33 -22.53
CA PRO A 103 0.34 6.74 -22.19
C PRO A 103 1.04 7.58 -23.26
N LEU A 104 2.14 7.09 -23.83
CA LEU A 104 2.92 7.79 -24.85
C LEU A 104 2.31 7.72 -26.25
N TRP A 105 1.38 6.80 -26.50
CA TRP A 105 0.54 6.84 -27.69
C TRP A 105 -0.43 8.03 -27.63
N LEU A 106 -1.02 8.28 -26.45
CA LEU A 106 -1.97 9.37 -26.25
C LEU A 106 -1.29 10.73 -26.15
N VAL A 107 -0.30 10.86 -25.26
CA VAL A 107 0.36 12.14 -24.97
C VAL A 107 1.81 12.10 -25.45
N LYS A 108 2.12 12.92 -26.45
CA LYS A 108 3.50 13.18 -26.87
C LYS A 108 4.02 14.42 -26.14
N PRO A 109 5.03 14.29 -25.27
CA PRO A 109 5.58 15.44 -24.57
C PRO A 109 6.37 16.34 -25.53
N GLU A 110 6.37 17.64 -25.25
CA GLU A 110 7.30 18.61 -25.83
C GLU A 110 8.55 18.77 -24.95
N ILE A 111 8.39 18.57 -23.64
CA ILE A 111 9.49 18.53 -22.68
C ILE A 111 9.44 17.19 -21.94
N ALA A 112 10.55 16.46 -21.89
CA ALA A 112 10.63 15.19 -21.16
C ALA A 112 11.77 15.20 -20.15
N VAL A 113 11.49 14.70 -18.94
CA VAL A 113 12.44 14.69 -17.83
C VAL A 113 12.74 13.26 -17.40
N LEU A 114 14.03 12.93 -17.25
CA LEU A 114 14.48 11.67 -16.67
C LEU A 114 15.47 11.96 -15.53
N THR A 115 15.00 11.68 -14.31
CA THR A 115 15.71 12.04 -13.07
C THR A 115 16.83 11.06 -12.69
N ASN A 116 16.54 9.77 -12.57
CA ASN A 116 17.53 8.71 -12.31
C ASN A 116 16.96 7.32 -12.63
N ILE A 117 17.83 6.32 -12.71
CA ILE A 117 17.52 4.91 -12.96
C ILE A 117 18.19 4.06 -11.86
N GLU A 118 17.44 3.83 -10.80
CA GLU A 118 17.82 2.99 -9.66
C GLU A 118 17.01 1.68 -9.59
N LYS A 119 17.45 0.77 -8.72
CA LYS A 119 16.81 -0.52 -8.41
C LYS A 119 15.48 -0.38 -7.64
N ASP A 120 14.52 0.37 -8.18
CA ASP A 120 13.13 0.38 -7.69
C ASP A 120 12.31 -0.65 -8.49
N HIS A 121 11.50 -1.48 -7.81
CA HIS A 121 10.63 -2.49 -8.43
C HIS A 121 11.32 -3.51 -9.37
N PHE A 122 12.62 -3.76 -9.23
CA PHE A 122 13.40 -4.63 -10.14
C PHE A 122 12.84 -6.06 -10.29
N ARG A 123 12.14 -6.58 -9.27
CA ARG A 123 11.51 -7.91 -9.32
C ARG A 123 10.41 -8.02 -10.37
N ALA A 124 9.75 -6.91 -10.73
CA ALA A 124 8.69 -6.90 -11.73
C ALA A 124 9.22 -7.08 -13.18
N PHE A 125 10.53 -6.89 -13.40
CA PHE A 125 11.19 -7.01 -14.70
C PHE A 125 11.77 -8.41 -14.98
N LYS A 126 11.29 -9.45 -14.26
CA LYS A 126 11.49 -10.89 -14.55
C LYS A 126 12.92 -11.31 -14.94
N GLY A 127 13.94 -10.76 -14.29
CA GLY A 127 15.35 -11.13 -14.51
C GLY A 127 16.11 -10.22 -15.47
N GLU A 128 15.46 -9.26 -16.12
CA GLU A 128 16.15 -8.12 -16.71
C GLU A 128 16.72 -7.28 -15.56
N SER A 129 18.02 -6.97 -15.64
CA SER A 129 18.73 -6.10 -14.69
C SER A 129 18.08 -4.70 -14.62
N VAL A 130 18.75 -3.75 -13.96
CA VAL A 130 18.42 -2.31 -14.01
C VAL A 130 18.24 -1.79 -15.46
N ASP A 131 18.78 -2.49 -16.46
CA ASP A 131 18.68 -2.11 -17.87
C ASP A 131 17.27 -2.29 -18.45
N GLY A 132 16.45 -3.21 -17.91
CA GLY A 132 15.04 -3.31 -18.28
C GLY A 132 14.24 -2.08 -17.82
N ILE A 133 14.54 -1.58 -16.62
CA ILE A 133 13.99 -0.33 -16.09
C ILE A 133 14.45 0.85 -16.95
N ALA A 134 15.72 0.86 -17.36
CA ALA A 134 16.28 1.90 -18.22
C ALA A 134 15.57 1.96 -19.58
N ARG A 135 15.40 0.82 -20.26
CA ARG A 135 14.69 0.74 -21.54
C ARG A 135 13.26 1.24 -21.45
N GLU A 136 12.53 0.82 -20.41
CA GLU A 136 11.15 1.25 -20.24
C GLU A 136 11.06 2.78 -20.04
N LYS A 137 11.97 3.37 -19.24
CA LYS A 137 12.00 4.83 -19.01
C LYS A 137 12.52 5.62 -20.21
N ALA A 138 13.41 5.04 -21.02
CA ALA A 138 13.94 5.66 -22.23
C ALA A 138 12.84 6.01 -23.24
N LYS A 139 11.76 5.22 -23.29
CA LYS A 139 10.60 5.47 -24.17
C LYS A 139 10.03 6.88 -24.06
N LEU A 140 10.04 7.47 -22.86
CA LEU A 140 9.58 8.85 -22.66
C LEU A 140 10.45 9.86 -23.43
N ILE A 141 11.77 9.64 -23.44
CA ILE A 141 12.73 10.50 -24.14
C ILE A 141 12.67 10.24 -25.65
N GLU A 142 12.52 8.99 -26.06
CA GLU A 142 12.35 8.58 -27.46
C GLU A 142 11.04 9.11 -28.08
N ALA A 143 10.04 9.43 -27.26
CA ALA A 143 8.77 10.00 -27.71
C ALA A 143 8.85 11.50 -28.05
N LEU A 144 9.96 12.18 -27.71
CA LEU A 144 10.17 13.58 -28.09
C LEU A 144 10.35 13.72 -29.60
N SER A 145 9.80 14.79 -30.17
CA SER A 145 10.17 15.23 -31.51
C SER A 145 11.55 15.90 -31.52
N GLU A 146 12.13 16.11 -32.70
CA GLU A 146 13.41 16.83 -32.86
C GLU A 146 13.35 18.28 -32.33
N ASN A 147 12.15 18.88 -32.32
CA ASN A 147 11.91 20.21 -31.75
C ASN A 147 11.64 20.18 -30.23
N GLY A 148 11.53 18.99 -29.64
CA GLY A 148 11.34 18.82 -28.20
C GLY A 148 12.59 19.14 -27.38
N THR A 149 12.46 19.11 -26.06
CA THR A 149 13.59 19.25 -25.14
C THR A 149 13.61 18.15 -24.08
N ALA A 150 14.72 17.44 -23.96
CA ALA A 150 14.98 16.49 -22.89
C ALA A 150 15.73 17.18 -21.74
N VAL A 151 15.30 16.99 -20.49
CA VAL A 151 16.02 17.42 -19.29
C VAL A 151 16.50 16.18 -18.55
N LEU A 152 17.81 15.95 -18.58
CA LEU A 152 18.39 14.64 -18.25
C LEU A 152 19.49 14.79 -17.20
N ASN A 153 19.44 13.94 -16.17
CA ASN A 153 20.49 13.85 -15.17
C ASN A 153 21.75 13.18 -15.75
N MET A 154 22.81 13.95 -15.93
CA MET A 154 24.09 13.50 -16.50
C MET A 154 24.87 12.58 -15.55
N ASP A 155 24.63 12.69 -14.24
CA ASP A 155 25.39 11.93 -13.24
C ASP A 155 25.00 10.44 -13.19
N ASP A 156 23.83 10.08 -13.74
CA ASP A 156 23.42 8.69 -13.90
C ASP A 156 23.93 8.15 -15.25
N PRO A 157 24.84 7.15 -15.25
CA PRO A 157 25.42 6.62 -16.49
C PRO A 157 24.40 6.10 -17.49
N ARG A 158 23.27 5.54 -17.03
CA ARG A 158 22.22 5.00 -17.91
C ARG A 158 21.41 6.12 -18.54
N VAL A 159 21.09 7.16 -17.75
CA VAL A 159 20.43 8.37 -18.26
C VAL A 159 21.32 9.08 -19.28
N LYS A 160 22.63 9.16 -19.01
CA LYS A 160 23.60 9.72 -19.94
C LYS A 160 23.60 9.00 -21.28
N VAL A 161 23.67 7.66 -21.29
CA VAL A 161 23.60 6.87 -22.54
C VAL A 161 22.30 7.08 -23.31
N ILE A 162 21.16 7.22 -22.60
CA ILE A 162 19.87 7.53 -23.24
C ILE A 162 19.91 8.90 -23.90
N GLY A 163 20.43 9.92 -23.21
CA GLY A 163 20.48 11.28 -23.73
C GLY A 163 21.49 11.48 -24.85
N GLU A 164 22.61 10.76 -24.87
CA GLU A 164 23.57 10.77 -25.99
C GLU A 164 22.97 10.25 -27.31
N ARG A 165 21.88 9.47 -27.23
CA ARG A 165 21.12 8.97 -28.39
C ARG A 165 19.88 9.82 -28.69
N CYS A 166 19.57 10.81 -27.85
CA CYS A 166 18.40 11.66 -28.02
C CYS A 166 18.60 12.59 -29.22
N LYS A 167 17.60 12.65 -30.10
CA LYS A 167 17.60 13.55 -31.28
C LYS A 167 17.11 14.96 -30.95
N ALA A 168 16.39 15.11 -29.84
CA ALA A 168 15.86 16.38 -29.38
C ALA A 168 16.97 17.20 -28.69
N LYS A 169 16.72 18.48 -28.43
CA LYS A 169 17.62 19.30 -27.62
C LYS A 169 17.75 18.68 -26.23
N VAL A 170 18.98 18.57 -25.70
CA VAL A 170 19.21 18.06 -24.34
C VAL A 170 19.72 19.16 -23.43
N ILE A 171 19.04 19.38 -22.31
CA ILE A 171 19.53 20.15 -21.16
C ILE A 171 20.06 19.16 -20.14
N TRP A 172 21.39 19.10 -20.04
CA TRP A 172 22.05 18.24 -19.07
C TRP A 172 22.06 18.89 -17.70
N VAL A 173 21.67 18.13 -16.67
CA VAL A 173 21.70 18.60 -15.28
C VAL A 173 22.56 17.65 -14.44
N GLY A 174 23.25 18.17 -13.41
CA GLY A 174 24.02 17.33 -12.49
C GLY A 174 25.36 17.95 -12.08
N LYS A 175 26.17 17.22 -11.32
CA LYS A 175 27.51 17.61 -10.82
C LYS A 175 28.58 17.53 -11.91
N SER A 176 28.37 16.65 -12.89
CA SER A 176 29.29 16.36 -13.99
C SER A 176 29.73 17.63 -14.74
N LYS A 177 31.01 17.69 -15.13
CA LYS A 177 31.61 18.88 -15.76
C LYS A 177 30.89 19.33 -17.03
N GLY A 178 30.27 18.41 -17.77
CA GLY A 178 29.54 18.68 -19.01
C GLY A 178 28.06 19.04 -18.84
N ALA A 179 27.55 19.14 -17.61
CA ALA A 179 26.16 19.51 -17.38
C ALA A 179 25.90 20.96 -17.80
N THR A 180 24.80 21.21 -18.52
CA THR A 180 24.29 22.53 -18.88
C THR A 180 23.95 23.33 -17.61
N LEU A 181 23.18 22.73 -16.71
CA LEU A 181 22.95 23.20 -15.34
C LEU A 181 23.82 22.39 -14.39
N ARG A 182 25.00 22.92 -14.10
CA ARG A 182 25.99 22.20 -13.31
C ARG A 182 25.85 22.53 -11.82
N LEU A 183 25.69 21.49 -11.01
CA LEU A 183 25.75 21.58 -9.56
C LEU A 183 27.21 21.68 -9.11
N LEU A 184 27.58 22.79 -8.48
CA LEU A 184 28.91 22.98 -7.89
C LEU A 184 28.94 22.52 -6.44
N ASN A 185 27.88 22.83 -5.69
CA ASN A 185 27.74 22.45 -4.28
C ASN A 185 26.26 22.30 -3.90
N ALA A 186 25.98 21.45 -2.92
CA ALA A 186 24.66 21.31 -2.32
C ALA A 186 24.82 21.06 -0.82
N THR A 187 24.13 21.84 0.00
CA THR A 187 24.17 21.75 1.46
C THR A 187 22.77 21.73 2.02
N SER A 188 22.54 20.90 3.04
CA SER A 188 21.29 20.90 3.79
C SER A 188 21.53 20.31 5.17
N SER A 189 21.66 21.18 6.17
CA SER A 189 21.74 20.82 7.57
C SER A 189 20.51 21.38 8.25
N TYR A 190 19.66 20.56 8.83
CA TYR A 190 18.49 21.07 9.54
C TYR A 190 18.92 22.00 10.69
N PRO A 191 18.30 23.20 10.87
CA PRO A 191 17.07 23.67 10.23
C PRO A 191 17.25 24.36 8.86
N GLN A 192 18.50 24.63 8.44
CA GLN A 192 18.77 25.29 7.16
C GLN A 192 18.25 24.44 5.99
N PRO A 193 17.55 25.07 5.03
CA PRO A 193 17.01 24.35 3.89
C PRO A 193 18.13 23.93 2.92
N LEU A 194 17.75 23.14 1.94
CA LEU A 194 18.58 22.79 0.81
C LEU A 194 18.95 24.07 0.05
N THR A 195 20.25 24.33 0.03
CA THR A 195 20.88 25.40 -0.74
C THR A 195 21.82 24.79 -1.78
N LEU A 196 21.73 25.27 -3.02
CA LEU A 196 22.56 24.82 -4.12
C LEU A 196 23.39 25.97 -4.66
N THR A 197 24.63 25.69 -5.01
CA THR A 197 25.42 26.56 -5.87
C THR A 197 25.45 25.93 -7.26
N ILE A 198 24.87 26.58 -8.26
CA ILE A 198 24.79 26.06 -9.63
C ILE A 198 25.52 26.98 -10.60
N LYS A 199 26.00 26.43 -11.71
CA LYS A 199 26.63 27.17 -12.81
C LYS A 199 25.84 26.95 -14.10
N TYR A 200 25.52 28.05 -14.78
CA TYR A 200 24.84 28.08 -16.07
C TYR A 200 25.46 29.19 -16.93
N GLU A 201 25.82 28.87 -18.17
CA GLU A 201 26.41 29.86 -19.11
C GLU A 201 27.57 30.69 -18.52
N GLY A 202 28.40 30.06 -17.68
CA GLY A 202 29.53 30.73 -17.02
C GLY A 202 29.17 31.48 -15.73
N ILE A 203 27.90 31.78 -15.50
CA ILE A 203 27.40 32.50 -14.34
C ILE A 203 27.10 31.51 -13.20
N THR A 204 27.48 31.89 -11.99
CA THR A 204 27.17 31.12 -10.78
C THR A 204 25.92 31.71 -10.11
N HIS A 205 24.98 30.83 -9.77
CA HIS A 205 23.74 31.19 -9.08
C HIS A 205 23.66 30.45 -7.75
N GLU A 206 23.17 31.14 -6.74
CA GLU A 206 22.76 30.53 -5.49
C GLU A 206 21.25 30.23 -5.54
N VAL A 207 20.88 29.03 -5.13
CA VAL A 207 19.49 28.56 -5.13
C VAL A 207 19.14 28.15 -3.71
N ILE A 208 18.35 28.98 -3.04
CA ILE A 208 17.79 28.66 -1.73
C ILE A 208 16.39 28.10 -1.95
N THR A 209 16.09 26.95 -1.36
CA THR A 209 14.79 26.29 -1.49
C THR A 209 14.04 26.25 -0.16
N GLY A 210 12.78 25.81 -0.16
CA GLY A 210 12.05 25.42 1.06
C GLY A 210 12.13 23.91 1.38
N LEU A 211 13.04 23.18 0.74
CA LEU A 211 13.19 21.73 0.89
C LEU A 211 14.33 21.36 1.85
N HIS A 212 14.41 20.10 2.27
CA HIS A 212 15.50 19.56 3.09
C HIS A 212 16.06 18.26 2.50
N GLY A 213 17.37 18.05 2.60
CA GLY A 213 18.07 16.88 2.07
C GLY A 213 18.76 17.14 0.73
N THR A 214 20.08 16.93 0.67
CA THR A 214 20.92 17.20 -0.51
C THR A 214 20.59 16.31 -1.70
N TYR A 215 20.03 15.12 -1.47
CA TYR A 215 19.60 14.22 -2.55
C TYR A 215 18.42 14.74 -3.38
N LEU A 216 17.69 15.76 -2.90
CA LEU A 216 16.66 16.44 -3.68
C LEU A 216 17.23 17.44 -4.69
N ALA A 217 18.55 17.70 -4.67
CA ALA A 217 19.21 18.61 -5.62
C ALA A 217 18.94 18.24 -7.08
N THR A 218 18.92 16.94 -7.43
CA THR A 218 18.60 16.51 -8.79
C THR A 218 17.19 16.92 -9.21
N SER A 219 16.19 16.82 -8.32
CA SER A 219 14.82 17.26 -8.62
C SER A 219 14.74 18.78 -8.82
N VAL A 220 15.48 19.55 -8.02
CA VAL A 220 15.58 21.01 -8.18
C VAL A 220 16.22 21.38 -9.52
N LEU A 221 17.34 20.75 -9.87
CA LEU A 221 18.02 20.99 -11.14
C LEU A 221 17.15 20.60 -12.34
N CYS A 222 16.46 19.46 -12.27
CA CYS A 222 15.51 19.06 -13.30
C CYS A 222 14.38 20.09 -13.47
N ALA A 223 13.84 20.63 -12.37
CA ALA A 223 12.80 21.65 -12.43
C ALA A 223 13.30 22.97 -13.05
N LEU A 224 14.52 23.40 -12.72
CA LEU A 224 15.18 24.54 -13.38
C LEU A 224 15.46 24.27 -14.86
N GLY A 225 15.84 23.04 -15.22
CA GLY A 225 16.01 22.63 -16.62
C GLY A 225 14.70 22.68 -17.41
N VAL A 226 13.58 22.32 -16.78
CA VAL A 226 12.25 22.48 -17.36
C VAL A 226 11.89 23.96 -17.52
N ALA A 227 12.22 24.81 -16.55
CA ALA A 227 12.00 26.25 -16.66
C ALA A 227 12.74 26.84 -17.87
N LEU A 228 14.01 26.47 -18.06
CA LEU A 228 14.78 26.86 -19.24
C LEU A 228 14.18 26.33 -20.55
N ALA A 229 13.73 25.07 -20.57
CA ALA A 229 13.05 24.49 -21.73
C ALA A 229 11.73 25.20 -22.06
N ALA A 230 11.03 25.72 -21.04
CA ALA A 230 9.83 26.52 -21.17
C ALA A 230 10.10 28.01 -21.52
N GLY A 231 11.38 28.42 -21.64
CA GLY A 231 11.77 29.79 -21.97
C GLY A 231 11.81 30.76 -20.78
N ILE A 232 11.78 30.25 -19.55
CA ILE A 232 11.87 31.06 -18.32
C ILE A 232 13.34 31.18 -17.92
N ARG A 233 13.79 32.40 -17.63
CA ARG A 233 15.17 32.66 -17.21
C ARG A 233 15.42 32.20 -15.77
N LEU A 234 16.66 31.81 -15.44
CA LEU A 234 17.00 31.33 -14.10
C LEU A 234 16.80 32.39 -13.00
N ASP A 235 17.07 33.66 -13.28
CA ASP A 235 16.84 34.76 -12.34
C ASP A 235 15.36 34.94 -11.98
N GLN A 236 14.45 34.49 -12.85
CA GLN A 236 13.00 34.46 -12.59
C GLN A 236 12.56 33.15 -11.93
N ALA A 237 13.14 32.01 -12.32
CA ALA A 237 12.75 30.70 -11.81
C ALA A 237 13.26 30.42 -10.39
N ILE A 238 14.51 30.78 -10.09
CA ILE A 238 15.18 30.48 -8.81
C ILE A 238 14.41 31.04 -7.60
N PRO A 239 13.97 32.31 -7.56
CA PRO A 239 13.27 32.85 -6.40
C PRO A 239 11.99 32.08 -6.03
N ARG A 240 11.35 31.40 -6.99
CA ARG A 240 10.14 30.61 -6.71
C ARG A 240 10.43 29.38 -5.88
N LEU A 241 11.64 28.82 -5.94
CA LEU A 241 12.03 27.61 -5.19
C LEU A 241 12.09 27.84 -3.68
N ALA A 242 12.26 29.08 -3.22
CA ALA A 242 12.17 29.42 -1.80
C ALA A 242 10.77 29.15 -1.22
N LEU A 243 9.73 29.14 -2.06
CA LEU A 243 8.35 28.82 -1.68
C LEU A 243 8.04 27.32 -1.75
N ALA A 244 9.02 26.48 -2.11
CA ALA A 244 8.82 25.05 -2.26
C ALA A 244 8.44 24.41 -0.93
N VAL A 245 7.33 23.70 -0.90
CA VAL A 245 6.92 22.88 0.23
C VAL A 245 7.31 21.43 -0.05
N PRO A 246 7.93 20.71 0.90
CA PRO A 246 8.21 19.29 0.74
C PRO A 246 6.95 18.49 0.42
N VAL A 247 7.07 17.53 -0.49
CA VAL A 247 6.01 16.55 -0.76
C VAL A 247 5.75 15.75 0.51
N GLU A 248 4.49 15.43 0.77
CA GLU A 248 4.12 14.70 1.98
C GLU A 248 4.92 13.38 2.11
N GLY A 249 5.56 13.20 3.27
CA GLY A 249 6.41 12.04 3.56
C GLY A 249 7.72 11.95 2.74
N ARG A 250 8.24 13.09 2.24
CA ARG A 250 9.52 13.21 1.52
C ARG A 250 10.38 14.34 2.09
N MET A 251 11.27 14.02 3.02
CA MET A 251 12.04 14.99 3.82
C MET A 251 11.22 16.16 4.35
N GLN A 252 9.99 15.87 4.79
CA GLN A 252 9.06 16.89 5.26
C GLN A 252 9.32 17.16 6.75
N PRO A 253 9.78 18.36 7.14
CA PRO A 253 9.87 18.74 8.54
C PRO A 253 8.47 19.00 9.11
N VAL A 254 8.22 18.51 10.32
CA VAL A 254 7.02 18.76 11.10
C VAL A 254 7.46 19.20 12.50
N VAL A 255 7.35 20.50 12.76
CA VAL A 255 7.71 21.09 14.05
C VAL A 255 6.49 21.03 14.96
N MET A 256 6.66 20.42 16.13
CA MET A 256 5.61 20.28 17.14
C MET A 256 5.65 21.45 18.13
N GLY A 257 4.51 21.75 18.76
CA GLY A 257 4.39 22.83 19.74
C GLY A 257 5.18 22.60 21.04
N ASP A 258 5.62 21.37 21.30
CA ASP A 258 6.41 20.97 22.47
C ASP A 258 7.94 20.97 22.23
N GLY A 259 8.39 21.50 21.09
CA GLY A 259 9.81 21.63 20.75
C GLY A 259 10.45 20.36 20.17
N VAL A 260 9.68 19.31 19.88
CA VAL A 260 10.14 18.16 19.09
C VAL A 260 9.96 18.45 17.60
N THR A 261 10.92 18.04 16.78
CA THR A 261 10.78 18.10 15.31
C THR A 261 10.83 16.70 14.72
N PHE A 262 9.88 16.37 13.84
CA PHE A 262 9.95 15.19 13.00
C PHE A 262 10.44 15.52 11.59
N ILE A 263 11.30 14.69 11.03
CA ILE A 263 11.66 14.71 9.61
C ILE A 263 11.02 13.48 8.97
N ARG A 264 10.00 13.68 8.16
CA ARG A 264 9.26 12.58 7.52
C ARG A 264 9.87 12.21 6.17
N ASP A 265 10.38 10.99 6.06
CA ASP A 265 10.67 10.31 4.79
C ASP A 265 10.05 8.90 4.79
N ASP A 266 8.76 8.84 5.11
CA ASP A 266 7.98 7.62 5.36
C ASP A 266 7.06 7.23 4.18
N MET A 267 7.23 7.82 2.99
CA MET A 267 6.46 7.43 1.80
C MET A 267 6.88 6.05 1.27
N LYS A 268 8.19 5.83 1.08
CA LYS A 268 8.80 4.57 0.62
C LYS A 268 10.19 4.44 1.24
N ALA A 269 10.63 3.22 1.50
CA ALA A 269 11.96 2.95 2.05
C ALA A 269 12.73 1.86 1.28
N PRO A 270 13.07 2.07 0.00
CA PRO A 270 14.01 1.17 -0.67
C PRO A 270 15.39 1.29 -0.01
N ALA A 271 16.09 0.17 0.16
CA ALA A 271 17.34 0.10 0.92
C ALA A 271 18.42 1.07 0.43
N TRP A 272 18.49 1.32 -0.89
CA TRP A 272 19.46 2.25 -1.48
C TRP A 272 19.26 3.70 -1.04
N SER A 273 18.06 4.07 -0.57
CA SER A 273 17.75 5.44 -0.11
C SER A 273 18.18 5.72 1.33
N LEU A 274 18.45 4.67 2.12
CA LEU A 274 18.75 4.80 3.55
C LEU A 274 20.00 5.65 3.83
N PRO A 275 21.15 5.47 3.15
CA PRO A 275 22.33 6.31 3.39
C PRO A 275 22.03 7.81 3.22
N MET A 276 21.23 8.18 2.23
CA MET A 276 20.95 9.59 1.88
C MET A 276 20.22 10.35 3.01
N VAL A 277 19.31 9.67 3.72
CA VAL A 277 18.58 10.28 4.85
C VAL A 277 19.41 10.28 6.13
N LEU A 278 20.36 9.34 6.27
CA LEU A 278 21.27 9.26 7.42
C LEU A 278 22.38 10.31 7.34
N ASP A 279 22.88 10.61 6.14
CA ASP A 279 23.81 11.73 5.92
C ASP A 279 23.17 13.05 6.37
N PHE A 280 21.92 13.29 5.97
CA PHE A 280 21.15 14.46 6.43
C PHE A 280 20.98 14.50 7.96
N LEU A 281 20.64 13.37 8.59
CA LEU A 281 20.50 13.31 10.04
C LEU A 281 21.83 13.60 10.76
N SER A 282 22.95 13.13 10.19
CA SER A 282 24.29 13.37 10.73
C SER A 282 24.67 14.83 10.70
N GLU A 283 24.36 15.51 9.61
CA GLU A 283 24.67 16.93 9.41
C GLU A 283 23.71 17.86 10.16
N ALA A 284 22.52 17.38 10.55
CA ALA A 284 21.52 18.18 11.25
C ALA A 284 22.01 18.71 12.61
N THR A 285 21.60 19.93 12.95
CA THR A 285 21.83 20.53 14.25
C THR A 285 20.63 20.26 15.16
N ALA A 286 20.81 19.41 16.17
CA ALA A 286 19.78 19.04 17.13
C ALA A 286 20.40 18.66 18.49
N VAL A 287 19.62 18.75 19.57
CA VAL A 287 20.07 18.36 20.92
C VAL A 287 20.25 16.84 21.02
N ARG A 288 19.33 16.10 20.37
CA ARG A 288 19.35 14.65 20.29
C ARG A 288 18.71 14.21 18.98
N LYS A 289 19.31 13.22 18.34
CA LYS A 289 18.88 12.66 17.05
C LYS A 289 18.30 11.29 17.26
N ILE A 290 17.09 11.08 16.77
CA ILE A 290 16.35 9.83 16.91
C ILE A 290 15.95 9.35 15.52
N ALA A 291 16.09 8.07 15.24
CA ALA A 291 15.62 7.46 14.00
C ALA A 291 14.57 6.39 14.28
N VAL A 292 13.37 6.56 13.72
CA VAL A 292 12.31 5.55 13.72
C VAL A 292 12.22 4.92 12.34
N VAL A 293 12.48 3.62 12.27
CA VAL A 293 12.61 2.86 11.03
C VAL A 293 11.55 1.78 10.95
N GLY A 294 10.69 1.87 9.95
CA GLY A 294 9.69 0.85 9.62
C GLY A 294 10.22 -0.21 8.65
N SER A 295 9.38 -0.62 7.71
CA SER A 295 9.70 -1.61 6.68
C SER A 295 10.62 -1.04 5.61
N ILE A 296 11.76 -1.69 5.39
CA ILE A 296 12.70 -1.43 4.28
C ILE A 296 12.43 -2.41 3.13
N SER A 297 12.48 -1.93 1.88
CA SER A 297 12.24 -2.69 0.63
C SER A 297 13.48 -2.77 -0.28
N ASP A 298 13.36 -3.49 -1.39
CA ASP A 298 14.29 -3.49 -2.52
C ASP A 298 15.75 -3.85 -2.19
N PHE A 299 15.93 -4.82 -1.30
CA PHE A 299 17.22 -5.48 -1.05
C PHE A 299 17.16 -6.97 -1.39
N SER A 300 18.34 -7.56 -1.60
CA SER A 300 18.57 -8.99 -1.75
C SER A 300 19.22 -9.58 -0.49
N GLY A 301 19.14 -10.91 -0.35
CA GLY A 301 19.70 -11.63 0.80
C GLY A 301 18.70 -11.86 1.93
N ASP A 302 19.19 -12.47 3.01
CA ASP A 302 18.39 -12.81 4.18
C ASP A 302 17.95 -11.56 4.97
N ARG A 303 16.70 -11.57 5.45
CA ARG A 303 16.13 -10.42 6.17
C ARG A 303 16.77 -10.23 7.54
N SER A 304 17.15 -11.29 8.24
CA SER A 304 17.80 -11.16 9.55
C SER A 304 19.13 -10.44 9.41
N ASP A 305 19.97 -10.88 8.48
CA ASP A 305 21.27 -10.26 8.26
C ASP A 305 21.15 -8.82 7.78
N LYS A 306 20.19 -8.55 6.89
CA LYS A 306 19.98 -7.19 6.36
C LYS A 306 19.46 -6.22 7.39
N TYR A 307 18.46 -6.58 8.19
CA TYR A 307 17.98 -5.68 9.24
C TYR A 307 19.01 -5.45 10.35
N LYS A 308 19.85 -6.44 10.66
CA LYS A 308 21.01 -6.27 11.55
C LYS A 308 22.03 -5.28 10.96
N GLN A 309 22.31 -5.35 9.65
CA GLN A 309 23.18 -4.39 8.95
C GLN A 309 22.58 -2.98 8.97
N PHE A 310 21.29 -2.83 8.63
CA PHE A 310 20.61 -1.53 8.66
C PHE A 310 20.63 -0.92 10.07
N ALA A 311 20.37 -1.70 11.12
CA ALA A 311 20.42 -1.21 12.49
C ALA A 311 21.80 -0.65 12.85
N ARG A 312 22.88 -1.37 12.52
CA ARG A 312 24.26 -0.91 12.73
C ARG A 312 24.60 0.35 11.96
N GLN A 313 24.05 0.49 10.76
CA GLN A 313 24.23 1.70 9.96
C GLN A 313 23.53 2.88 10.63
N VAL A 314 22.23 2.75 10.95
CA VAL A 314 21.43 3.84 11.54
C VAL A 314 21.99 4.29 12.90
N LEU A 315 22.50 3.36 13.72
CA LEU A 315 23.13 3.66 15.01
C LEU A 315 24.38 4.55 14.91
N GLN A 316 25.00 4.67 13.74
CA GLN A 316 26.16 5.57 13.55
C GLN A 316 25.74 7.04 13.42
N HIS A 317 24.46 7.32 13.20
CA HIS A 317 23.95 8.64 12.82
C HIS A 317 22.88 9.18 13.77
N ALA A 318 22.47 8.40 14.77
CA ALA A 318 21.43 8.75 15.74
C ALA A 318 21.80 8.31 17.15
N ASP A 319 21.42 9.11 18.15
CA ASP A 319 21.59 8.79 19.58
C ASP A 319 20.63 7.68 20.05
N MET A 320 19.51 7.51 19.34
CA MET A 320 18.54 6.44 19.59
C MET A 320 17.89 5.99 18.28
N VAL A 321 17.75 4.67 18.12
CA VAL A 321 17.17 4.03 16.95
C VAL A 321 16.03 3.13 17.38
N ILE A 322 14.89 3.24 16.71
CA ILE A 322 13.68 2.48 17.01
C ILE A 322 13.25 1.78 15.73
N PHE A 323 13.26 0.46 15.71
CA PHE A 323 12.62 -0.30 14.63
C PHE A 323 11.17 -0.65 14.98
N VAL A 324 10.27 -0.55 14.01
CA VAL A 324 8.84 -0.86 14.21
C VAL A 324 8.36 -1.87 13.17
N GLY A 325 7.57 -2.86 13.62
CA GLY A 325 6.89 -3.84 12.76
C GLY A 325 7.54 -5.23 12.72
N ASP A 326 7.09 -6.07 11.78
CA ASP A 326 7.44 -7.50 11.64
C ASP A 326 8.95 -7.82 11.60
N ASN A 327 9.80 -6.84 11.32
CA ASN A 327 11.26 -7.00 11.24
C ASN A 327 12.03 -6.36 12.40
N ALA A 328 11.36 -5.73 13.37
CA ALA A 328 12.02 -5.06 14.50
C ALA A 328 12.89 -6.04 15.31
N HIS A 329 12.38 -7.23 15.62
CA HIS A 329 13.13 -8.26 16.34
C HIS A 329 14.42 -8.70 15.61
N ARG A 330 14.47 -8.57 14.28
CA ARG A 330 15.67 -8.88 13.48
C ARG A 330 16.73 -7.80 13.64
N ALA A 331 16.31 -6.54 13.63
CA ALA A 331 17.18 -5.39 13.86
C ALA A 331 17.82 -5.43 15.26
N LEU A 332 17.06 -5.84 16.28
CA LEU A 332 17.55 -5.96 17.67
C LEU A 332 18.75 -6.91 17.83
N ARG A 333 18.98 -7.84 16.90
CA ARG A 333 20.19 -8.70 16.88
C ARG A 333 21.50 -7.93 16.65
N ALA A 334 21.42 -6.62 16.41
CA ALA A 334 22.56 -5.71 16.33
C ALA A 334 23.01 -5.16 17.70
N ARG A 335 22.20 -5.31 18.76
CA ARG A 335 22.57 -4.88 20.12
C ARG A 335 23.89 -5.54 20.56
N LYS A 336 24.70 -4.79 21.30
CA LYS A 336 25.94 -5.30 21.89
C LYS A 336 25.68 -6.02 23.21
N ASP A 337 24.71 -5.54 23.98
CA ASP A 337 24.30 -6.07 25.27
C ASP A 337 22.77 -5.92 25.46
N GLU A 338 22.22 -6.59 26.47
CA GLU A 338 20.77 -6.58 26.75
C GLU A 338 20.27 -5.22 27.28
N ASN A 339 21.16 -4.39 27.81
CA ASN A 339 20.88 -3.07 28.37
C ASN A 339 21.08 -1.93 27.37
N ASP A 340 21.34 -2.25 26.09
CA ASP A 340 21.56 -1.29 25.01
C ASP A 340 20.30 -0.47 24.75
N SER A 341 20.21 0.67 25.43
CA SER A 341 19.09 1.60 25.34
C SER A 341 19.06 2.37 24.01
N ALA A 342 20.17 2.40 23.26
CA ALA A 342 20.29 3.13 22.01
C ALA A 342 19.57 2.45 20.85
N LEU A 343 19.30 1.14 20.93
CA LEU A 343 18.52 0.41 19.92
C LEU A 343 17.27 -0.22 20.54
N GLN A 344 16.09 0.26 20.15
CA GLN A 344 14.79 -0.28 20.54
C GLN A 344 14.07 -0.93 19.35
N GLY A 345 13.12 -1.80 19.66
CA GLY A 345 12.35 -2.53 18.67
C GLY A 345 10.96 -2.83 19.21
N PHE A 346 9.93 -2.48 18.45
CA PHE A 346 8.52 -2.70 18.80
C PHE A 346 7.84 -3.48 17.69
N LEU A 347 6.99 -4.43 18.08
CA LEU A 347 6.20 -5.18 17.11
C LEU A 347 5.11 -4.28 16.53
N THR A 348 4.51 -3.45 17.37
CA THR A 348 3.36 -2.62 16.99
C THR A 348 3.69 -1.12 17.02
N LEU A 349 2.98 -0.35 16.19
CA LEU A 349 3.14 1.10 16.16
C LEU A 349 2.62 1.78 17.43
N LYS A 350 1.64 1.17 18.10
CA LYS A 350 1.06 1.66 19.36
C LYS A 350 2.08 1.60 20.50
N GLU A 351 2.84 0.51 20.59
CA GLU A 351 3.93 0.37 21.54
C GLU A 351 5.02 1.42 21.30
N ALA A 352 5.42 1.58 20.04
CA ALA A 352 6.38 2.63 19.65
C ALA A 352 5.88 4.03 20.02
N SER A 353 4.58 4.34 19.78
CA SER A 353 3.99 5.62 20.18
C SER A 353 4.04 5.81 21.69
N SER A 354 3.62 4.80 22.46
CA SER A 354 3.61 4.84 23.92
C SER A 354 5.00 5.06 24.51
N PHE A 355 6.03 4.47 23.89
CA PHE A 355 7.42 4.69 24.25
C PHE A 355 7.89 6.11 23.92
N LEU A 356 7.60 6.59 22.70
CA LEU A 356 7.99 7.93 22.25
C LEU A 356 7.30 9.04 23.06
N GLN A 357 6.03 8.88 23.44
CA GLN A 357 5.33 9.83 24.31
C GLN A 357 6.07 10.07 25.64
N LYS A 358 6.70 9.03 26.21
CA LYS A 358 7.44 9.10 27.48
C LYS A 358 8.90 9.54 27.31
N THR A 359 9.48 9.35 26.12
CA THR A 359 10.93 9.48 25.91
C THR A 359 11.31 10.77 25.18
N LEU A 360 10.43 11.28 24.31
CA LEU A 360 10.71 12.46 23.52
C LEU A 360 10.66 13.73 24.37
N ARG A 361 11.62 14.61 24.15
CA ARG A 361 11.80 15.88 24.87
C ARG A 361 12.09 17.05 23.92
N PRO A 362 11.91 18.32 24.35
CA PRO A 362 12.25 19.48 23.54
C PRO A 362 13.70 19.41 23.01
N GLY A 363 13.88 19.74 21.73
CA GLY A 363 15.18 19.67 21.04
C GLY A 363 15.50 18.32 20.39
N ASP A 364 14.64 17.31 20.54
CA ASP A 364 14.75 16.04 19.81
C ASP A 364 14.38 16.23 18.33
N LEU A 365 15.24 15.71 17.43
CA LEU A 365 15.01 15.62 16.00
C LEU A 365 14.78 14.15 15.62
N VAL A 366 13.57 13.83 15.15
CA VAL A 366 13.12 12.46 14.91
C VAL A 366 12.95 12.19 13.41
N LEU A 367 13.84 11.39 12.82
CA LEU A 367 13.69 10.91 11.44
C LEU A 367 12.70 9.75 11.39
N LEU A 368 11.64 9.85 10.58
CA LEU A 368 10.75 8.74 10.26
C LEU A 368 11.10 8.18 8.89
N LYS A 369 11.56 6.93 8.83
CA LYS A 369 11.89 6.25 7.57
C LYS A 369 11.11 4.95 7.44
N GLY A 370 10.27 4.84 6.41
CA GLY A 370 9.43 3.66 6.23
C GLY A 370 8.62 3.69 4.94
N SER A 371 7.64 2.80 4.87
CA SER A 371 6.68 2.67 3.79
C SER A 371 5.29 3.04 4.29
N ASN A 372 4.68 4.12 3.79
CA ASN A 372 3.34 4.53 4.22
C ASN A 372 2.32 3.41 4.04
N LYS A 373 2.43 2.68 2.93
CA LYS A 373 1.58 1.54 2.59
C LYS A 373 1.62 0.40 3.63
N SER A 374 2.69 0.31 4.41
CA SER A 374 2.90 -0.78 5.36
C SER A 374 2.88 -0.33 6.81
N ASP A 375 3.51 0.81 7.12
CA ASP A 375 3.92 1.15 8.48
C ASP A 375 3.09 2.29 9.10
N HIS A 376 2.56 3.20 8.27
CA HIS A 376 1.82 4.39 8.72
C HIS A 376 2.49 5.21 9.84
N LEU A 377 3.83 5.39 9.78
CA LEU A 377 4.62 6.05 10.83
C LEU A 377 4.13 7.47 11.19
N GLN A 378 3.46 8.18 10.28
CA GLN A 378 2.79 9.45 10.55
C GLN A 378 1.88 9.43 11.80
N ARG A 379 1.31 8.27 12.15
CA ARG A 379 0.49 8.11 13.36
C ARG A 379 1.25 8.47 14.64
N LEU A 380 2.57 8.29 14.67
CA LEU A 380 3.41 8.70 15.82
C LEU A 380 3.39 10.22 16.05
N ILE A 381 3.24 11.00 14.97
CA ILE A 381 3.11 12.47 15.02
C ILE A 381 1.68 12.83 15.41
N LEU A 382 0.71 12.22 14.74
CA LEU A 382 -0.70 12.52 14.93
C LEU A 382 -1.15 12.23 16.36
N ASP A 383 -0.77 11.08 16.91
CA ASP A 383 -1.06 10.69 18.30
C ASP A 383 -0.47 11.64 19.34
N ARG A 384 0.71 12.21 19.04
CA ARG A 384 1.35 13.20 19.89
C ARG A 384 0.63 14.55 19.84
N TYR A 385 0.12 14.95 18.67
CA TYR A 385 -0.69 16.16 18.54
C TYR A 385 -2.04 16.02 19.23
N LYS A 386 -2.73 14.91 18.97
CA LYS A 386 -4.01 14.55 19.55
C LYS A 386 -4.06 13.03 19.64
N PRO A 387 -4.39 12.43 20.80
CA PRO A 387 -4.48 10.98 20.90
C PRO A 387 -5.35 10.37 19.81
N ILE A 388 -4.78 9.45 19.03
CA ILE A 388 -5.49 8.75 17.96
C ILE A 388 -6.13 7.47 18.51
N GLN A 389 -7.14 6.97 17.81
CA GLN A 389 -7.87 5.76 18.18
C GLN A 389 -7.55 4.58 17.25
N CYS A 390 -7.14 4.87 16.01
CA CYS A 390 -6.79 3.84 15.04
C CYS A 390 -5.33 3.36 15.18
N TRP A 391 -5.18 2.14 15.72
CA TRP A 391 -3.89 1.45 15.85
C TRP A 391 -3.79 0.20 14.97
N GLN A 392 -4.59 0.14 13.89
CA GLN A 392 -4.60 -0.98 12.94
C GLN A 392 -3.22 -1.22 12.34
N GLU A 393 -2.65 -2.40 12.57
CA GLU A 393 -1.33 -2.79 12.05
C GLU A 393 -1.33 -2.98 10.53
N ARG A 394 -2.47 -3.40 9.96
CA ARG A 394 -2.64 -3.65 8.53
C ARG A 394 -3.87 -2.92 8.01
N CYS A 395 -3.71 -1.62 7.76
CA CYS A 395 -4.79 -0.75 7.32
C CYS A 395 -5.21 -0.96 5.86
N GLY A 396 -4.27 -1.35 4.98
CA GLY A 396 -4.51 -1.54 3.54
C GLY A 396 -4.71 -0.24 2.73
N LEU A 397 -4.90 0.90 3.39
CA LEU A 397 -4.99 2.22 2.75
C LEU A 397 -3.60 2.70 2.32
N GLU A 398 -3.50 3.28 1.12
CA GLU A 398 -2.23 3.78 0.59
C GLU A 398 -2.01 5.29 0.81
N HIS A 399 -3.03 6.00 1.32
CA HIS A 399 -2.91 7.42 1.69
C HIS A 399 -2.43 7.59 3.14
N PHE A 400 -2.00 8.80 3.47
CA PHE A 400 -1.59 9.16 4.81
C PHE A 400 -2.78 9.30 5.76
N CYS A 401 -2.54 9.14 7.05
CA CYS A 401 -3.57 8.97 8.07
C CYS A 401 -4.28 10.28 8.45
N ASP A 402 -3.68 11.43 8.17
CA ASP A 402 -4.26 12.76 8.40
C ASP A 402 -5.58 13.00 7.63
N CYS A 403 -5.73 12.36 6.47
CA CYS A 403 -6.95 12.37 5.67
C CYS A 403 -7.93 11.23 6.02
N CYS A 404 -7.60 10.38 7.00
CA CYS A 404 -8.39 9.19 7.33
C CYS A 404 -9.53 9.52 8.29
N VAL A 405 -10.77 9.26 7.86
CA VAL A 405 -11.98 9.54 8.66
C VAL A 405 -12.11 8.70 9.94
N TYR A 406 -11.28 7.67 10.09
CA TYR A 406 -11.29 6.72 11.21
C TYR A 406 -10.19 6.97 12.24
N LEU A 407 -9.31 7.95 12.00
CA LEU A 407 -8.12 8.15 12.82
C LEU A 407 -8.43 8.48 14.30
N TYR A 408 -9.40 9.37 14.55
CA TYR A 408 -9.71 9.94 15.88
C TYR A 408 -11.01 9.44 16.51
N ARG A 409 -11.68 8.48 15.90
CA ARG A 409 -12.99 8.01 16.36
C ARG A 409 -12.78 6.74 17.19
N ALA A 410 -13.15 6.79 18.47
CA ALA A 410 -13.05 5.66 19.41
C ALA A 410 -14.02 4.53 19.00
N ASP A 411 -15.19 4.91 18.48
CA ASP A 411 -16.25 4.02 18.01
C ASP A 411 -16.07 3.54 16.56
N SER A 412 -14.86 3.65 15.98
CA SER A 412 -14.67 3.41 14.54
C SER A 412 -13.50 2.51 14.18
N VAL A 413 -13.13 1.57 15.05
CA VAL A 413 -12.11 0.58 14.67
C VAL A 413 -12.72 -0.59 13.86
N ALA A 414 -14.06 -0.66 13.76
CA ALA A 414 -14.80 -1.73 13.08
C ALA A 414 -15.46 -1.33 11.74
N ASP A 415 -15.26 -0.11 11.25
CA ASP A 415 -16.13 0.47 10.20
C ASP A 415 -15.40 0.98 8.92
N LEU A 416 -14.14 0.56 8.72
CA LEU A 416 -13.35 0.87 7.52
C LEU A 416 -13.66 -0.01 6.30
N GLY A 417 -14.61 -0.93 6.45
CA GLY A 417 -14.88 -1.98 5.50
C GLY A 417 -15.94 -1.71 4.45
N SER A 418 -16.82 -0.71 4.59
CA SER A 418 -17.80 -0.33 3.55
C SER A 418 -18.74 0.76 4.07
N ASP A 419 -18.70 1.97 3.51
CA ASP A 419 -19.70 2.31 2.48
C ASP A 419 -19.67 3.78 2.05
N ILE A 420 -19.44 3.96 0.75
CA ILE A 420 -20.13 4.98 -0.03
C ILE A 420 -21.59 4.53 -0.11
N ARG A 421 -22.45 5.03 0.80
CA ARG A 421 -23.84 5.51 0.54
C ARG A 421 -24.66 5.66 1.83
N THR A 422 -25.04 6.92 2.07
CA THR A 422 -26.28 7.41 2.70
C THR A 422 -26.63 7.03 4.15
N GLU A 423 -26.63 8.09 4.97
CA GLU A 423 -27.36 8.40 6.21
C GLU A 423 -28.34 7.36 6.79
N SER A 424 -28.19 7.05 8.09
CA SER A 424 -29.18 7.42 9.10
C SER A 424 -28.63 7.26 10.53
N LYS A 425 -29.02 8.19 11.41
CA LYS A 425 -28.64 8.36 12.82
C LYS A 425 -28.96 7.13 13.67
N ILE A 426 -28.03 6.68 14.53
CA ILE A 426 -28.38 5.98 15.78
C ILE A 426 -27.44 6.44 16.91
N GLN A 427 -28.06 6.79 18.04
CA GLN A 427 -27.46 7.31 19.27
C GLN A 427 -26.72 6.23 20.07
N SER A 428 -25.75 6.70 20.86
CA SER A 428 -24.98 5.97 21.88
C SER A 428 -25.85 5.13 22.82
N ILE A 429 -25.45 3.88 23.07
CA ILE A 429 -25.84 3.15 24.28
C ILE A 429 -24.57 2.66 24.99
N ALA A 430 -24.55 2.92 26.30
CA ALA A 430 -23.48 2.63 27.23
C ALA A 430 -23.33 1.13 27.54
N VAL A 431 -22.11 0.78 27.93
CA VAL A 431 -21.66 -0.46 28.53
C VAL A 431 -22.65 -0.97 29.58
N VAL A 432 -23.14 -2.21 29.42
CA VAL A 432 -23.77 -2.99 30.49
C VAL A 432 -22.92 -4.24 30.76
N SER A 433 -22.77 -4.51 32.05
CA SER A 433 -22.02 -5.57 32.70
C SER A 433 -22.47 -6.99 32.35
N LYS A 434 -21.53 -7.93 32.57
CA LYS A 434 -21.70 -9.39 32.62
C LYS A 434 -23.07 -9.83 33.14
N GLU A 435 -23.78 -10.62 32.33
CA GLU A 435 -24.71 -11.64 32.81
C GLU A 435 -24.38 -12.98 32.13
N GLU A 436 -24.39 -14.05 32.93
CA GLU A 436 -24.15 -15.43 32.54
C GLU A 436 -25.34 -15.95 31.73
N GLY A 437 -25.26 -15.84 30.40
CA GLY A 437 -26.13 -16.52 29.46
C GLY A 437 -25.55 -17.87 29.06
N VAL A 438 -26.38 -18.91 29.00
CA VAL A 438 -25.99 -20.26 28.55
C VAL A 438 -25.43 -20.16 27.13
N ALA A 439 -24.13 -20.41 26.99
CA ALA A 439 -23.44 -20.23 25.72
C ALA A 439 -23.82 -21.31 24.71
N ILE A 440 -24.36 -20.88 23.56
CA ILE A 440 -24.85 -21.77 22.51
C ILE A 440 -23.73 -21.98 21.47
N PRO A 441 -23.30 -23.22 21.18
CA PRO A 441 -22.30 -23.48 20.15
C PRO A 441 -22.73 -22.97 18.79
N ILE A 442 -21.76 -22.46 18.01
CA ILE A 442 -22.02 -21.88 16.69
C ILE A 442 -21.27 -22.68 15.62
N ILE A 443 -22.01 -23.22 14.64
CA ILE A 443 -21.40 -23.81 13.44
C ILE A 443 -21.40 -22.76 12.34
N VAL A 444 -20.21 -22.48 11.81
CA VAL A 444 -19.97 -21.47 10.79
C VAL A 444 -19.68 -22.14 9.47
N GLY A 445 -20.56 -21.98 8.48
CA GLY A 445 -20.31 -22.47 7.12
C GLY A 445 -19.55 -21.43 6.32
N LEU A 446 -18.39 -21.79 5.78
CA LEU A 446 -17.72 -20.94 4.78
C LEU A 446 -18.34 -21.15 3.40
N GLY A 447 -18.51 -20.04 2.69
CA GLY A 447 -19.12 -19.99 1.36
C GLY A 447 -19.16 -18.57 0.82
N ASN A 448 -19.45 -18.43 -0.47
CA ASN A 448 -19.72 -17.16 -1.12
C ASN A 448 -21.22 -17.05 -1.45
N PRO A 449 -21.86 -15.88 -1.23
CA PRO A 449 -23.24 -15.65 -1.65
C PRO A 449 -23.32 -15.48 -3.18
N GLY A 450 -24.43 -15.91 -3.77
CA GLY A 450 -24.70 -15.81 -5.20
C GLY A 450 -24.88 -17.17 -5.88
N ALA A 451 -25.78 -17.21 -6.87
CA ALA A 451 -26.16 -18.44 -7.54
C ALA A 451 -24.98 -19.11 -8.28
N GLU A 452 -23.98 -18.33 -8.72
CA GLU A 452 -22.79 -18.83 -9.40
C GLU A 452 -21.86 -19.67 -8.51
N TYR A 453 -21.92 -19.52 -7.19
CA TYR A 453 -21.08 -20.25 -6.25
C TYR A 453 -21.80 -21.46 -5.64
N LYS A 454 -23.13 -21.55 -5.84
CA LYS A 454 -23.99 -22.54 -5.18
C LYS A 454 -23.44 -23.94 -5.28
N ASN A 455 -22.92 -24.36 -6.44
CA ASN A 455 -22.44 -25.73 -6.69
C ASN A 455 -20.91 -25.87 -6.71
N THR A 456 -20.18 -24.95 -6.08
CA THR A 456 -18.71 -24.95 -6.05
C THR A 456 -18.16 -25.54 -4.75
N PRO A 457 -16.95 -26.11 -4.76
CA PRO A 457 -16.29 -26.59 -3.55
C PRO A 457 -16.15 -25.51 -2.46
N HIS A 458 -15.95 -24.24 -2.81
CA HIS A 458 -15.97 -23.14 -1.84
C HIS A 458 -17.28 -23.01 -1.06
N ASN A 459 -18.41 -23.49 -1.57
CA ASN A 459 -19.68 -23.44 -0.85
C ASN A 459 -19.98 -24.74 -0.08
N ILE A 460 -19.01 -25.66 0.07
CA ILE A 460 -19.24 -26.91 0.81
C ILE A 460 -19.64 -26.66 2.27
N GLY A 461 -19.15 -25.59 2.90
CA GLY A 461 -19.60 -25.18 4.24
C GLY A 461 -21.07 -24.75 4.26
N TYR A 462 -21.53 -24.00 3.26
CA TYR A 462 -22.95 -23.67 3.12
C TYR A 462 -23.81 -24.91 2.87
N PHE A 463 -23.36 -25.84 2.03
CA PHE A 463 -24.09 -27.10 1.77
C PHE A 463 -24.33 -27.91 3.04
N VAL A 464 -23.30 -28.06 3.88
CA VAL A 464 -23.43 -28.78 5.16
C VAL A 464 -24.43 -28.08 6.07
N LEU A 465 -24.37 -26.74 6.17
CA LEU A 465 -25.30 -25.97 7.00
C LEU A 465 -26.74 -25.99 6.47
N ASP A 466 -26.94 -25.93 5.15
CA ASP A 466 -28.27 -25.98 4.53
C ASP A 466 -28.93 -27.35 4.77
N SER A 467 -28.18 -28.45 4.61
CA SER A 467 -28.67 -29.79 4.92
C SER A 467 -28.98 -29.97 6.41
N LEU A 468 -28.16 -29.40 7.30
CA LEU A 468 -28.44 -29.38 8.74
C LEU A 468 -29.73 -28.65 9.07
N ALA A 469 -29.96 -27.48 8.48
CA ALA A 469 -31.17 -26.70 8.69
C ALA A 469 -32.41 -27.44 8.19
N GLU A 470 -32.35 -28.02 6.98
CA GLU A 470 -33.45 -28.76 6.36
C GLU A 470 -33.84 -30.01 7.18
N ASN A 471 -32.86 -30.83 7.57
CA ASN A 471 -33.10 -32.05 8.36
C ASN A 471 -33.72 -31.78 9.74
N HIS A 472 -33.58 -30.57 10.26
CA HIS A 472 -34.14 -30.14 11.55
C HIS A 472 -35.33 -29.18 11.40
N GLY A 473 -35.83 -28.96 10.17
CA GLY A 473 -36.96 -28.08 9.90
C GLY A 473 -36.73 -26.61 10.28
N ALA A 474 -35.47 -26.17 10.35
CA ALA A 474 -35.12 -24.81 10.73
C ALA A 474 -35.17 -23.85 9.53
N ILE A 475 -35.66 -22.64 9.79
CA ILE A 475 -35.81 -21.60 8.78
C ILE A 475 -34.70 -20.57 8.97
N TRP A 476 -33.99 -20.26 7.88
CA TRP A 476 -32.98 -19.20 7.87
C TRP A 476 -33.62 -17.81 8.05
N GLN A 477 -33.06 -17.05 8.97
CA GLN A 477 -33.38 -15.64 9.20
C GLN A 477 -32.23 -14.80 8.66
N GLU A 478 -32.56 -13.77 7.88
CA GLU A 478 -31.58 -12.79 7.41
C GLU A 478 -31.29 -11.77 8.52
N THR A 479 -30.01 -11.52 8.76
CA THR A 479 -29.53 -10.48 9.68
C THR A 479 -28.45 -9.65 9.00
N ASP A 480 -28.07 -8.53 9.61
CA ASP A 480 -26.99 -7.67 9.11
C ASP A 480 -25.64 -8.41 9.06
N GLU A 481 -25.47 -9.43 9.92
CA GLU A 481 -24.28 -10.28 9.98
C GLU A 481 -24.31 -11.42 8.95
N GLY A 482 -25.47 -12.04 8.76
CA GLY A 482 -25.60 -13.22 7.90
C GLY A 482 -26.95 -13.91 7.98
N GLN A 483 -27.04 -15.05 7.30
CA GLN A 483 -28.15 -15.98 7.50
C GLN A 483 -27.90 -16.80 8.76
N ILE A 484 -28.87 -16.77 9.68
CA ILE A 484 -28.80 -17.48 10.95
C ILE A 484 -30.02 -18.38 11.12
N CYS A 485 -29.84 -19.54 11.71
CA CYS A 485 -30.94 -20.31 12.25
C CYS A 485 -30.48 -21.08 13.49
N SER A 486 -31.44 -21.57 14.27
CA SER A 486 -31.18 -22.43 15.41
C SER A 486 -31.74 -23.81 15.12
N ILE A 487 -30.94 -24.85 15.36
CA ILE A 487 -31.36 -26.25 15.30
C ILE A 487 -31.26 -26.88 16.69
N GLN A 488 -31.89 -28.04 16.86
CA GLN A 488 -31.72 -28.89 18.04
C GLN A 488 -30.92 -30.12 17.64
N LEU A 489 -29.66 -30.20 18.07
CA LEU A 489 -28.79 -31.35 17.80
C LEU A 489 -28.56 -32.12 19.11
N GLU A 490 -28.92 -33.41 19.15
CA GLU A 490 -28.90 -34.22 20.37
C GLU A 490 -29.61 -33.55 21.57
N SER A 491 -30.75 -32.88 21.32
CA SER A 491 -31.54 -32.11 22.30
C SER A 491 -30.85 -30.85 22.86
N LYS A 492 -29.85 -30.30 22.16
CA LYS A 492 -29.18 -29.04 22.51
C LYS A 492 -29.37 -27.99 21.41
N PRO A 493 -29.60 -26.71 21.78
CA PRO A 493 -29.62 -25.64 20.81
C PRO A 493 -28.22 -25.45 20.21
N VAL A 494 -28.17 -25.33 18.88
CA VAL A 494 -26.96 -25.00 18.13
C VAL A 494 -27.32 -23.92 17.12
N SER A 495 -26.51 -22.87 17.05
CA SER A 495 -26.70 -21.82 16.05
C SER A 495 -25.92 -22.15 14.79
N LEU A 496 -26.57 -22.05 13.63
CA LEU A 496 -25.91 -22.11 12.33
C LEU A 496 -25.73 -20.69 11.79
N PHE A 497 -24.55 -20.39 11.25
CA PHE A 497 -24.21 -19.06 10.74
C PHE A 497 -23.57 -19.16 9.35
N LYS A 498 -24.15 -18.44 8.38
CA LYS A 498 -23.58 -18.19 7.05
C LYS A 498 -23.46 -16.69 6.85
N ALA A 499 -22.25 -16.15 6.73
CA ALA A 499 -22.06 -14.71 6.55
C ALA A 499 -22.64 -14.24 5.21
N THR A 500 -23.41 -13.14 5.20
CA THR A 500 -23.87 -12.49 3.95
C THR A 500 -22.74 -11.62 3.39
N ALA A 501 -21.61 -12.23 3.08
CA ALA A 501 -20.38 -11.61 2.57
C ALA A 501 -19.54 -12.62 1.78
N TYR A 502 -18.61 -12.15 0.95
CA TYR A 502 -17.66 -13.06 0.32
C TYR A 502 -16.85 -13.83 1.37
N MET A 503 -16.40 -15.04 1.04
CA MET A 503 -15.75 -15.95 1.96
C MET A 503 -14.52 -15.35 2.65
N ASN A 504 -13.73 -14.53 1.95
CA ASN A 504 -12.58 -13.81 2.51
C ASN A 504 -12.97 -12.68 3.49
N GLU A 505 -14.26 -12.42 3.64
CA GLU A 505 -14.87 -11.40 4.50
C GLU A 505 -15.84 -12.03 5.53
N THR A 506 -15.88 -13.36 5.66
CA THR A 506 -16.71 -14.05 6.67
C THR A 506 -16.30 -13.67 8.10
N GLY A 507 -15.01 -13.49 8.38
CA GLY A 507 -14.50 -13.25 9.73
C GLY A 507 -15.10 -12.04 10.44
N PRO A 508 -15.11 -10.84 9.83
CA PRO A 508 -15.74 -9.65 10.42
C PRO A 508 -17.23 -9.83 10.74
N LYS A 509 -17.97 -10.55 9.88
CA LYS A 509 -19.40 -10.84 10.09
C LYS A 509 -19.60 -11.82 11.26
N LEU A 510 -18.77 -12.86 11.32
CA LEU A 510 -18.76 -13.82 12.43
C LEU A 510 -18.42 -13.13 13.76
N GLN A 511 -17.43 -12.25 13.79
CA GLN A 511 -17.04 -11.52 15.00
C GLN A 511 -18.19 -10.66 15.56
N ARG A 512 -18.92 -9.95 14.69
CA ARG A 512 -20.11 -9.18 15.08
C ARG A 512 -21.22 -10.09 15.62
N TYR A 513 -21.44 -11.23 14.97
CA TYR A 513 -22.42 -12.21 15.40
C TYR A 513 -22.10 -12.77 16.79
N LEU A 514 -20.84 -13.14 17.05
CA LEU A 514 -20.39 -13.60 18.36
C LEU A 514 -20.52 -12.55 19.46
N ALA A 515 -20.22 -11.28 19.15
CA ALA A 515 -20.41 -10.19 20.09
C ALA A 515 -21.88 -10.00 20.47
N LYS A 516 -22.80 -10.20 19.53
CA LYS A 516 -24.25 -10.10 19.75
C LYS A 516 -24.82 -11.27 20.54
N THR A 517 -24.29 -12.47 20.35
CA THR A 517 -24.74 -13.69 21.05
C THR A 517 -24.01 -13.92 22.37
N GLY A 518 -22.91 -13.21 22.62
CA GLY A 518 -22.05 -13.43 23.79
C GLY A 518 -21.20 -14.70 23.72
N CYS A 519 -21.13 -15.36 22.56
CA CYS A 519 -20.37 -16.59 22.39
C CYS A 519 -18.88 -16.31 22.15
N LEU A 520 -18.03 -17.21 22.65
CA LEU A 520 -16.58 -17.13 22.50
C LEU A 520 -16.08 -17.90 21.25
N PRO A 521 -14.92 -17.54 20.67
CA PRO A 521 -14.37 -18.22 19.49
C PRO A 521 -14.17 -19.73 19.65
N GLU A 522 -13.86 -20.19 20.86
CA GLU A 522 -13.66 -21.60 21.16
C GLU A 522 -14.95 -22.38 20.89
N GLN A 523 -16.11 -21.75 21.06
CA GLN A 523 -17.44 -22.32 20.89
C GLN A 523 -17.89 -22.36 19.42
N CYS A 524 -17.01 -21.96 18.50
CA CYS A 524 -17.23 -22.05 17.07
C CYS A 524 -16.65 -23.33 16.47
N ILE A 525 -17.37 -23.89 15.49
CA ILE A 525 -16.82 -24.87 14.55
C ILE A 525 -16.94 -24.29 13.13
N ILE A 526 -15.80 -24.06 12.48
CA ILE A 526 -15.78 -23.56 11.09
C ILE A 526 -15.77 -24.75 10.13
N VAL A 527 -16.75 -24.81 9.24
CA VAL A 527 -16.90 -25.84 8.20
C VAL A 527 -16.42 -25.26 6.87
N HIS A 528 -15.39 -25.86 6.27
CA HIS A 528 -14.78 -25.32 5.04
C HIS A 528 -14.17 -26.40 4.14
N ASP A 529 -13.91 -26.02 2.88
CA ASP A 529 -13.21 -26.88 1.92
C ASP A 529 -11.70 -26.91 2.16
N ASP A 530 -11.07 -28.01 1.79
CA ASP A 530 -9.64 -28.17 1.87
C ASP A 530 -9.07 -28.89 0.66
N THR A 531 -8.19 -28.21 -0.07
CA THR A 531 -7.63 -28.71 -1.33
C THR A 531 -6.54 -29.76 -1.13
N ASP A 532 -5.94 -29.80 0.06
CA ASP A 532 -4.88 -30.76 0.38
C ASP A 532 -5.47 -32.10 0.86
N ILE A 533 -6.77 -32.14 1.13
CA ILE A 533 -7.51 -33.34 1.52
C ILE A 533 -8.26 -33.90 0.30
N GLU A 534 -8.14 -35.20 0.06
CA GLU A 534 -8.81 -35.91 -1.03
C GLU A 534 -10.34 -35.81 -0.92
N PHE A 535 -11.02 -35.64 -2.06
CA PHE A 535 -12.47 -35.53 -2.11
C PHE A 535 -13.18 -36.68 -1.38
N GLY A 536 -14.04 -36.31 -0.43
CA GLY A 536 -14.81 -37.25 0.40
C GLY A 536 -14.16 -37.63 1.74
N LYS A 537 -12.94 -37.17 2.03
CA LYS A 537 -12.36 -37.29 3.38
C LYS A 537 -12.70 -36.08 4.23
N ILE A 538 -12.98 -36.31 5.51
CA ILE A 538 -13.34 -35.28 6.48
C ILE A 538 -12.38 -35.37 7.68
N TYR A 539 -11.85 -34.22 8.11
CA TYR A 539 -10.98 -34.13 9.27
C TYR A 539 -11.42 -33.01 10.21
N ILE A 540 -11.23 -33.21 11.51
CA ILE A 540 -11.36 -32.15 12.51
C ILE A 540 -9.97 -31.67 12.90
N LYS A 541 -9.83 -30.36 13.06
CA LYS A 541 -8.64 -29.75 13.64
C LYS A 541 -9.05 -28.76 14.73
N SER A 542 -8.37 -28.79 15.86
CA SER A 542 -8.67 -27.91 17.00
C SER A 542 -7.93 -26.57 16.96
N ASP A 543 -6.80 -26.49 16.22
CA ASP A 543 -5.93 -25.31 16.21
C ASP A 543 -5.12 -25.12 14.90
N GLY A 544 -4.31 -24.05 14.85
CA GLY A 544 -3.28 -23.79 13.85
C GLY A 544 -3.74 -22.89 12.69
N GLY A 545 -2.80 -22.52 11.82
CA GLY A 545 -3.00 -21.50 10.79
C GLY A 545 -4.00 -21.82 9.66
N ASP A 546 -4.17 -20.86 8.76
CA ASP A 546 -5.18 -20.88 7.68
C ASP A 546 -4.88 -21.81 6.50
N ALA A 547 -3.66 -22.39 6.45
CA ALA A 547 -3.22 -23.27 5.37
C ALA A 547 -3.41 -22.70 3.95
N GLY A 548 -3.43 -21.35 3.80
CA GLY A 548 -3.64 -20.67 2.53
C GLY A 548 -5.12 -20.49 2.14
N HIS A 549 -6.06 -20.88 3.00
CA HIS A 549 -7.50 -20.72 2.80
C HIS A 549 -7.97 -19.34 3.29
N TRP A 550 -8.36 -18.46 2.36
CA TRP A 550 -8.69 -17.06 2.68
C TRP A 550 -9.89 -16.88 3.60
N GLY A 551 -10.90 -17.75 3.57
CA GLY A 551 -12.02 -17.71 4.52
C GLY A 551 -11.66 -18.08 5.95
N VAL A 552 -10.92 -19.18 6.14
CA VAL A 552 -10.31 -19.53 7.42
C VAL A 552 -9.41 -18.40 7.91
N ARG A 553 -8.54 -17.85 7.06
CA ARG A 553 -7.71 -16.68 7.40
C ARG A 553 -8.54 -15.50 7.87
N SER A 554 -9.64 -15.20 7.19
CA SER A 554 -10.57 -14.13 7.57
C SER A 554 -11.13 -14.36 8.97
N CYS A 555 -11.59 -15.58 9.25
CA CYS A 555 -12.14 -15.95 10.55
C CYS A 555 -11.07 -15.91 11.65
N LEU A 556 -9.91 -16.55 11.48
CA LEU A 556 -8.85 -16.56 12.49
C LEU A 556 -8.33 -15.15 12.81
N VAL A 557 -8.20 -14.30 11.79
CA VAL A 557 -7.79 -12.89 11.98
C VAL A 557 -8.86 -12.12 12.75
N ALA A 558 -10.14 -12.28 12.42
CA ALA A 558 -11.22 -11.57 13.09
C ALA A 558 -11.46 -12.06 14.52
N LEU A 559 -11.32 -13.36 14.76
CA LEU A 559 -11.46 -13.98 16.07
C LEU A 559 -10.24 -13.74 16.97
N GLY A 560 -9.10 -13.33 16.40
CA GLY A 560 -7.87 -13.03 17.15
C GLY A 560 -7.19 -14.26 17.76
N THR A 561 -7.57 -15.46 17.31
CA THR A 561 -7.06 -16.73 17.82
C THR A 561 -7.03 -17.79 16.71
N ASP A 562 -6.07 -18.70 16.78
CA ASP A 562 -6.02 -19.89 15.93
C ASP A 562 -6.65 -21.13 16.60
N GLN A 563 -7.10 -20.99 17.85
CA GLN A 563 -7.76 -21.99 18.70
C GLN A 563 -9.25 -22.13 18.38
N VAL A 564 -9.58 -22.33 17.11
CA VAL A 564 -10.96 -22.49 16.64
C VAL A 564 -11.08 -23.84 15.94
N LYS A 565 -12.04 -24.66 16.38
CA LYS A 565 -12.27 -25.98 15.78
C LYS A 565 -12.71 -25.82 14.33
N ARG A 566 -12.19 -26.68 13.45
CA ARG A 566 -12.50 -26.66 12.02
C ARG A 566 -12.84 -28.05 11.53
N LEU A 567 -13.96 -28.16 10.83
CA LEU A 567 -14.32 -29.33 10.05
C LEU A 567 -13.86 -29.09 8.61
N ARG A 568 -12.81 -29.80 8.22
CA ARG A 568 -12.15 -29.69 6.92
C ARG A 568 -12.71 -30.77 6.00
N LEU A 569 -13.41 -30.36 4.94
CA LEU A 569 -13.92 -31.29 3.92
C LEU A 569 -12.99 -31.30 2.71
N GLY A 570 -12.51 -32.48 2.36
CA GLY A 570 -11.63 -32.67 1.23
C GLY A 570 -12.29 -32.34 -0.09
N VAL A 571 -11.59 -31.55 -0.91
CA VAL A 571 -11.99 -31.21 -2.28
C VAL A 571 -10.86 -31.43 -3.29
N GLY A 572 -9.74 -32.01 -2.84
CA GLY A 572 -8.57 -32.36 -3.65
C GLY A 572 -8.83 -33.49 -4.65
N VAL A 573 -8.02 -33.55 -5.72
CA VAL A 573 -8.06 -34.61 -6.74
C VAL A 573 -6.98 -35.65 -6.43
N PRO A 574 -7.29 -36.96 -6.45
CA PRO A 574 -6.28 -38.00 -6.28
C PRO A 574 -5.13 -37.86 -7.31
N GLY A 575 -3.88 -37.84 -6.84
CA GLY A 575 -2.69 -37.90 -7.70
C GLY A 575 -2.27 -36.61 -8.40
N LYS A 576 -2.87 -35.44 -8.10
CA LYS A 576 -2.46 -34.13 -8.68
C LYS A 576 -2.26 -33.07 -7.61
N THR A 577 -1.02 -32.88 -7.15
CA THR A 577 -0.63 -31.74 -6.30
C THR A 577 -0.26 -30.53 -7.18
N GLY A 578 -0.95 -29.39 -7.00
CA GLY A 578 -0.52 -28.09 -7.57
C GLY A 578 -1.48 -27.35 -8.51
N SER A 579 -2.63 -27.90 -8.93
CA SER A 579 -3.63 -27.16 -9.75
C SER A 579 -4.80 -26.55 -8.93
N ALA A 580 -4.66 -26.49 -7.60
CA ALA A 580 -5.74 -26.34 -6.62
C ALA A 580 -6.53 -25.01 -6.69
N LYS A 581 -5.91 -23.87 -7.00
CA LYS A 581 -6.55 -22.54 -6.84
C LYS A 581 -7.73 -22.26 -7.80
N ARG A 582 -7.89 -23.03 -8.88
CA ARG A 582 -8.99 -22.84 -9.85
C ARG A 582 -10.15 -23.83 -9.66
N ARG A 583 -9.89 -24.97 -9.01
CA ARG A 583 -10.88 -26.06 -8.82
C ARG A 583 -11.98 -25.67 -7.84
N VAL A 584 -11.61 -24.97 -6.78
CA VAL A 584 -12.53 -24.59 -5.70
C VAL A 584 -13.64 -23.60 -6.07
N LEU A 585 -13.47 -22.92 -7.22
CA LEU A 585 -14.47 -22.03 -7.84
C LEU A 585 -15.12 -22.65 -9.08
N THR A 586 -14.83 -23.93 -9.38
CA THR A 586 -15.45 -24.66 -10.50
C THR A 586 -16.49 -25.61 -9.92
N ASN A 587 -17.64 -25.75 -10.58
CA ASN A 587 -18.71 -26.61 -10.08
C ASN A 587 -18.26 -28.07 -9.92
N PHE A 588 -18.81 -28.76 -8.91
CA PHE A 588 -18.68 -30.21 -8.77
C PHE A 588 -19.16 -30.93 -10.04
N SER A 589 -18.46 -32.01 -10.42
CA SER A 589 -18.90 -32.92 -11.48
C SER A 589 -20.18 -33.67 -11.10
N GLN A 590 -20.86 -34.31 -12.05
CA GLN A 590 -22.05 -35.12 -11.73
C GLN A 590 -21.75 -36.27 -10.76
N GLU A 591 -20.59 -36.93 -10.92
CA GLU A 591 -20.14 -37.98 -10.00
C GLU A 591 -19.81 -37.42 -8.59
N GLU A 592 -19.20 -36.23 -8.53
CA GLU A 592 -18.92 -35.54 -7.27
C GLU A 592 -20.21 -35.08 -6.58
N GLN A 593 -21.20 -34.61 -7.34
CA GLN A 593 -22.51 -34.21 -6.80
C GLN A 593 -23.29 -35.38 -6.19
N GLN A 594 -23.24 -36.56 -6.82
CA GLN A 594 -23.86 -37.78 -6.25
C GLN A 594 -23.20 -38.20 -4.93
N ARG A 595 -21.89 -38.05 -4.82
CA ARG A 595 -21.14 -38.36 -3.59
C ARG A 595 -21.23 -37.26 -2.53
N LEU A 596 -21.48 -36.01 -2.94
CA LEU A 596 -21.57 -34.86 -2.03
C LEU A 596 -22.67 -35.04 -0.99
N GLN A 597 -23.79 -35.65 -1.35
CA GLN A 597 -24.88 -35.93 -0.41
C GLN A 597 -24.41 -36.82 0.75
N GLN A 598 -23.72 -37.93 0.45
CA GLN A 598 -23.16 -38.83 1.49
C GLN A 598 -22.11 -38.11 2.35
N ILE A 599 -21.25 -37.29 1.72
CA ILE A 599 -20.20 -36.53 2.43
C ILE A 599 -20.81 -35.52 3.40
N VAL A 600 -21.91 -34.87 3.00
CA VAL A 600 -22.64 -33.94 3.86
C VAL A 600 -23.27 -34.68 5.04
N GLU A 601 -23.90 -35.84 4.81
CA GLU A 601 -24.45 -36.68 5.89
C GLU A 601 -23.37 -37.11 6.88
N ASP A 602 -22.21 -37.55 6.40
CA ASP A 602 -21.07 -37.93 7.25
C ASP A 602 -20.54 -36.72 8.06
N ALA A 603 -20.49 -35.53 7.45
CA ALA A 603 -20.10 -34.29 8.11
C ALA A 603 -21.07 -33.93 9.26
N VAL A 604 -22.37 -34.11 9.06
CA VAL A 604 -23.40 -33.89 10.08
C VAL A 604 -23.20 -34.81 11.29
N VAL A 605 -22.96 -36.10 11.06
CA VAL A 605 -22.70 -37.07 12.13
C VAL A 605 -21.45 -36.69 12.93
N ILE A 606 -20.39 -36.25 12.24
CA ILE A 606 -19.14 -35.82 12.87
C ILE A 606 -19.34 -34.53 13.70
N LEU A 607 -20.12 -33.57 13.20
CA LEU A 607 -20.45 -32.34 13.93
C LEU A 607 -21.23 -32.63 15.22
N GLY A 608 -22.20 -33.56 15.17
CA GLY A 608 -22.93 -34.02 16.36
C GLY A 608 -21.99 -34.52 17.45
N LYS A 609 -21.10 -35.47 17.11
CA LYS A 609 -20.11 -36.03 18.06
C LYS A 609 -19.16 -34.96 18.62
N THR A 610 -18.77 -33.98 17.79
CA THR A 610 -17.82 -32.92 18.18
C THR A 610 -18.45 -31.92 19.15
N LEU A 611 -19.74 -31.63 18.97
CA LEU A 611 -20.52 -30.78 19.85
C LEU A 611 -20.79 -31.41 21.21
N SER A 612 -20.93 -32.73 21.27
CA SER A 612 -21.07 -33.45 22.55
C SER A 612 -19.80 -33.41 23.41
N ALA A 613 -18.62 -33.21 22.80
CA ALA A 613 -17.35 -33.03 23.50
C ALA A 613 -17.07 -31.59 23.99
N PHE A 614 -17.88 -30.59 23.62
CA PHE A 614 -17.71 -29.20 24.08
C PHE A 614 -18.07 -28.98 25.56
N ASN A 615 -18.86 -29.88 26.14
CA ASN A 615 -19.41 -29.72 27.49
C ASN A 615 -18.88 -30.78 28.48
N SER A 616 -17.79 -31.47 28.14
CA SER A 616 -17.11 -32.43 29.04
C SER A 616 -15.91 -31.81 29.78
N ILE A 617 -15.80 -30.47 29.79
CA ILE A 617 -14.75 -29.69 30.46
C ILE A 617 -15.40 -28.80 31.51
#